data_AF-U2M1Y8-F1
#
_entry.id   AF-U2M1Y8-F1
#
_cell.length_a   1.000
_cell.length_b   1.000
_cell.length_c   1.000
_cell.angle_alpha   90.00
_cell.angle_beta   90.00
_cell.angle_gamma   90.00
#
_symmetry.space_group_name_H-M   'P 1'
#
loop_
_entity.id
_entity.type
_entity.pdbx_description
1 polymer ?
#
loop_
_entity_poly.entity_id
_entity_poly.type
_entity_poly.pdbx_seq_one_letter_code
_entity_poly.pdbx_strand_id
1 'polypeptide(L)'
;MRSILTNEKYRGDALIQKEYTADFLDETRRKNTGEIPQYYVEEHHEAIISPDLFDFVQSEIKRREQNGKHSGVSIFANKIKCGCCGGWYGAKVWHSTDKYRRVIYRCNKKYAHKGKPCSTRHLTEEEIKRIFVKALNSLVEVKEHVIAELRSLVDDVCQTGKLIGERKRIEQELGVLAERLETLIRENARVAQDQNAYLKQENEIRALYVKKQGHLARLDEQIAERESKRNTLETIIQVICGINEEQAEFDEDLWSGLLDYIVVKKDGQIVVVFKGGIESGVGG
;
A
#
# COMPACT_ATOMS: atom_id res chain seq x y z
N MET A 1 -5.02 -19.19 -0.32
CA MET A 1 -4.66 -18.24 0.77
C MET A 1 -5.15 -16.82 0.47
N ARG A 2 -4.85 -16.21 -0.69
CA ARG A 2 -5.36 -14.87 -1.05
C ARG A 2 -6.89 -14.74 -0.97
N SER A 3 -7.61 -15.78 -1.43
CA SER A 3 -9.08 -15.86 -1.34
C SER A 3 -9.65 -15.82 0.08
N ILE A 4 -8.85 -16.20 1.10
CA ILE A 4 -9.26 -16.13 2.51
C ILE A 4 -9.04 -14.70 3.01
N LEU A 5 -7.88 -14.13 2.71
CA LEU A 5 -7.51 -12.78 3.16
C LEU A 5 -8.37 -11.69 2.51
N THR A 6 -8.94 -11.90 1.33
CA THR A 6 -9.78 -10.91 0.65
C THR A 6 -11.29 -11.15 0.85
N ASN A 7 -11.68 -12.14 1.66
CA ASN A 7 -13.09 -12.49 1.81
C ASN A 7 -13.74 -11.61 2.87
N GLU A 8 -14.71 -10.79 2.45
CA GLU A 8 -15.39 -9.82 3.29
C GLU A 8 -16.13 -10.46 4.47
N LYS A 9 -16.45 -11.76 4.39
CA LYS A 9 -17.06 -12.50 5.50
C LYS A 9 -16.22 -12.48 6.77
N TYR A 10 -14.89 -12.43 6.64
CA TYR A 10 -14.01 -12.42 7.80
C TYR A 10 -14.11 -11.14 8.63
N ARG A 11 -14.53 -10.02 8.02
CA ARG A 11 -14.81 -8.76 8.72
C ARG A 11 -16.27 -8.59 9.13
N GLY A 12 -17.10 -9.64 8.99
CA GLY A 12 -18.51 -9.63 9.36
C GLY A 12 -19.47 -9.29 8.23
N ASP A 13 -18.97 -8.95 7.04
CA ASP A 13 -19.79 -8.48 5.93
C ASP A 13 -20.22 -9.60 4.98
N ALA A 14 -21.23 -9.35 4.16
CA ALA A 14 -21.67 -10.29 3.15
C ALA A 14 -22.03 -9.61 1.83
N LEU A 15 -21.38 -10.02 0.75
CA LEU A 15 -21.85 -9.70 -0.60
C LEU A 15 -22.77 -10.83 -1.10
N ILE A 16 -24.05 -10.51 -1.24
CA ILE A 16 -25.12 -11.42 -1.67
C ILE A 16 -25.22 -11.39 -3.21
N GLN A 17 -25.61 -12.53 -3.81
CA GLN A 17 -25.70 -12.72 -5.27
C GLN A 17 -24.36 -12.56 -6.03
N LYS A 18 -23.27 -13.11 -5.49
CA LYS A 18 -21.99 -13.24 -6.23
C LYS A 18 -22.09 -14.12 -7.48
N GLU A 19 -23.05 -15.04 -7.50
CA GLU A 19 -23.31 -15.96 -8.62
C GLU A 19 -24.81 -16.07 -8.87
N TYR A 20 -25.20 -16.32 -10.11
CA TYR A 20 -26.58 -16.49 -10.55
C TYR A 20 -26.71 -17.65 -11.53
N THR A 21 -27.90 -18.21 -11.65
CA THR A 21 -28.22 -19.24 -12.64
C THR A 21 -28.53 -18.55 -13.96
N ALA A 22 -27.67 -18.74 -14.96
CA ALA A 22 -27.79 -18.07 -16.27
C ALA A 22 -28.81 -18.76 -17.19
N ASP A 23 -28.96 -20.07 -17.05
CA ASP A 23 -29.94 -20.87 -17.78
C ASP A 23 -30.65 -21.82 -16.81
N PHE A 24 -31.98 -21.81 -16.83
CA PHE A 24 -32.83 -22.61 -15.95
C PHE A 24 -32.92 -24.08 -16.38
N LEU A 25 -32.62 -24.39 -17.65
CA LEU A 25 -32.60 -25.77 -18.17
C LEU A 25 -31.28 -26.48 -17.88
N ASP A 26 -30.16 -25.75 -17.97
CA ASP A 26 -28.82 -26.32 -17.84
C ASP A 26 -28.20 -26.13 -16.43
N GLU A 27 -28.92 -25.49 -15.50
CA GLU A 27 -28.48 -25.12 -14.15
C GLU A 27 -27.09 -24.45 -14.10
N THR A 28 -26.68 -23.81 -15.18
CA THR A 28 -25.33 -23.26 -15.29
C THR A 28 -25.19 -22.02 -14.42
N ARG A 29 -24.40 -22.14 -13.35
CA ARG A 29 -24.05 -21.00 -12.50
C ARG A 29 -22.97 -20.15 -13.16
N ARG A 30 -23.18 -18.84 -13.18
CA ARG A 30 -22.18 -17.86 -13.61
C ARG A 30 -21.91 -16.87 -12.50
N LYS A 31 -20.69 -16.32 -12.48
CA LYS A 31 -20.37 -15.18 -11.63
C LYS A 31 -21.15 -13.97 -12.10
N ASN A 32 -21.75 -13.28 -11.15
CA ASN A 32 -22.45 -12.04 -11.40
C ASN A 32 -21.44 -10.90 -11.46
N THR A 33 -21.34 -10.27 -12.63
CA THR A 33 -20.48 -9.12 -12.93
C THR A 33 -21.29 -7.82 -13.12
N GLY A 34 -22.58 -7.87 -12.82
CA GLY A 34 -23.52 -6.75 -12.97
C GLY A 34 -24.83 -7.12 -13.67
N GLU A 35 -25.03 -8.38 -14.05
CA GLU A 35 -26.25 -8.84 -14.72
C GLU A 35 -27.48 -8.84 -13.81
N ILE A 36 -27.31 -9.09 -12.51
CA ILE A 36 -28.36 -8.93 -11.50
C ILE A 36 -27.88 -8.07 -10.32
N PRO A 37 -28.78 -7.36 -9.60
CA PRO A 37 -28.39 -6.50 -8.48
C PRO A 37 -27.62 -7.25 -7.39
N GLN A 38 -26.43 -6.79 -7.05
CA GLN A 38 -25.66 -7.31 -5.92
C GLN A 38 -25.87 -6.44 -4.70
N TYR A 39 -25.98 -7.07 -3.53
CA TYR A 39 -26.22 -6.37 -2.27
C TYR A 39 -25.05 -6.63 -1.32
N TYR A 40 -24.38 -5.55 -0.92
CA TYR A 40 -23.34 -5.60 0.10
C TYR A 40 -23.98 -5.25 1.44
N VAL A 41 -23.87 -6.15 2.41
CA VAL A 41 -24.42 -6.00 3.76
C VAL A 41 -23.26 -5.91 4.74
N GLU A 42 -23.16 -4.78 5.43
CA GLU A 42 -22.23 -4.54 6.53
C GLU A 42 -22.75 -5.20 7.80
N GLU A 43 -21.85 -5.73 8.65
CA GLU A 43 -22.18 -6.33 9.96
C GLU A 43 -23.24 -7.46 9.88
N HIS A 44 -23.24 -8.22 8.79
CA HIS A 44 -24.16 -9.35 8.59
C HIS A 44 -24.02 -10.44 9.67
N HIS A 45 -22.81 -10.64 10.20
CA HIS A 45 -22.53 -11.61 11.27
C HIS A 45 -21.33 -11.16 12.09
N GLU A 46 -21.14 -11.80 13.25
CA GLU A 46 -19.97 -11.57 14.10
C GLU A 46 -18.68 -11.76 13.31
N ALA A 47 -17.87 -10.70 13.28
CA ALA A 47 -16.63 -10.69 12.54
C ALA A 47 -15.62 -11.65 13.18
N ILE A 48 -14.97 -12.47 12.35
CA ILE A 48 -13.91 -13.38 12.80
C ILE A 48 -12.64 -12.58 13.15
N ILE A 49 -12.37 -11.51 12.39
CA ILE A 49 -11.31 -10.54 12.65
C ILE A 49 -11.89 -9.13 12.61
N SER A 50 -11.27 -8.19 13.33
CA SER A 50 -11.74 -6.81 13.34
C SER A 50 -11.69 -6.18 11.94
N PRO A 51 -12.65 -5.29 11.60
CA PRO A 51 -12.62 -4.53 10.34
C PRO A 51 -11.29 -3.81 10.12
N ASP A 52 -10.74 -3.15 11.15
CA ASP A 52 -9.45 -2.46 11.08
C ASP A 52 -8.30 -3.38 10.67
N LEU A 53 -8.26 -4.61 11.22
CA LEU A 53 -7.23 -5.58 10.88
C LEU A 53 -7.39 -6.10 9.45
N PHE A 54 -8.64 -6.33 9.02
CA PHE A 54 -8.93 -6.73 7.64
C PHE A 54 -8.48 -5.66 6.64
N ASP A 55 -8.77 -4.39 6.93
CA ASP A 55 -8.40 -3.25 6.07
C ASP A 55 -6.89 -3.02 6.04
N PHE A 56 -6.20 -3.23 7.17
CA PHE A 56 -4.74 -3.26 7.22
C PHE A 56 -4.16 -4.36 6.29
N VAL A 57 -4.72 -5.58 6.35
CA VAL A 57 -4.30 -6.68 5.47
C VAL A 57 -4.57 -6.36 3.99
N GLN A 58 -5.71 -5.75 3.65
CA GLN A 58 -5.99 -5.33 2.27
C GLN A 58 -4.97 -4.29 1.78
N SER A 59 -4.63 -3.32 2.64
CA SER A 59 -3.62 -2.30 2.36
C SER A 59 -2.25 -2.92 2.11
N GLU A 60 -1.86 -3.91 2.92
CA GLU A 60 -0.63 -4.67 2.75
C GLU A 60 -0.62 -5.48 1.44
N ILE A 61 -1.75 -6.10 1.08
CA ILE A 61 -1.89 -6.83 -0.19
C ILE A 61 -1.74 -5.88 -1.39
N LYS A 62 -2.41 -4.73 -1.38
CA LYS A 62 -2.28 -3.69 -2.43
C LYS A 62 -0.84 -3.19 -2.54
N ARG A 63 -0.18 -2.91 -1.41
CA ARG A 63 1.24 -2.51 -1.37
C ARG A 63 2.13 -3.56 -2.04
N ARG A 64 1.91 -4.85 -1.77
CA ARG A 64 2.66 -5.97 -2.39
C ARG A 64 2.37 -6.13 -3.87
N GLU A 65 1.16 -5.82 -4.34
CA GLU A 65 0.84 -5.82 -5.78
C GLU A 65 1.58 -4.71 -6.52
N GLN A 66 1.57 -3.49 -5.97
CA GLN A 66 2.22 -2.31 -6.56
C GLN A 66 3.75 -2.45 -6.61
N ASN A 67 4.36 -2.99 -5.55
CA ASN A 67 5.82 -3.13 -5.45
C ASN A 67 6.36 -4.42 -6.13
N GLY A 68 5.47 -5.23 -6.71
CA GLY A 68 5.82 -6.50 -7.36
C GLY A 68 6.06 -7.64 -6.36
N LYS A 69 6.14 -8.88 -6.88
CA LYS A 69 6.41 -10.07 -6.07
C LYS A 69 7.78 -9.93 -5.39
N HIS A 70 7.79 -9.83 -4.06
CA HIS A 70 9.00 -10.05 -3.27
C HIS A 70 9.40 -11.52 -3.42
N SER A 71 10.40 -11.82 -4.24
CA SER A 71 10.98 -13.16 -4.28
C SER A 71 11.79 -13.33 -3.00
N GLY A 72 11.34 -14.17 -2.06
CA GLY A 72 12.08 -14.51 -0.83
C GLY A 72 13.38 -15.29 -1.05
N VAL A 73 13.99 -15.14 -2.23
CA VAL A 73 15.21 -15.82 -2.66
C VAL A 73 16.45 -15.12 -2.09
N SER A 74 16.36 -13.81 -1.78
CA SER A 74 17.45 -13.02 -1.20
C SER A 74 16.95 -11.72 -0.60
N ILE A 75 17.57 -11.26 0.49
CA ILE A 75 17.34 -9.95 1.13
C ILE A 75 17.62 -8.74 0.21
N PHE A 76 18.36 -8.96 -0.88
CA PHE A 76 18.68 -7.93 -1.88
C PHE A 76 17.67 -7.86 -3.04
N ALA A 77 16.69 -8.77 -3.06
CA ALA A 77 15.65 -8.78 -4.08
C ALA A 77 14.81 -7.49 -4.02
N ASN A 78 14.56 -6.86 -5.18
CA ASN A 78 13.82 -5.60 -5.30
C ASN A 78 14.37 -4.45 -4.44
N LYS A 79 15.67 -4.48 -4.09
CA LYS A 79 16.35 -3.41 -3.35
C LYS A 79 17.33 -2.62 -4.18
N ILE A 80 17.66 -3.06 -5.40
CA ILE A 80 18.68 -2.42 -6.24
C ILE A 80 18.11 -2.09 -7.61
N LYS A 81 18.03 -0.79 -7.92
CA LYS A 81 17.42 -0.22 -9.11
C LYS A 81 18.50 0.24 -10.10
N CYS A 82 18.26 -0.01 -11.37
CA CYS A 82 19.12 0.43 -12.45
C CYS A 82 18.80 1.88 -12.84
N GLY A 83 19.76 2.78 -12.69
CA GLY A 83 19.61 4.18 -13.10
C GLY A 83 19.54 4.41 -14.61
N CYS A 84 19.89 3.42 -15.44
CA CYS A 84 19.78 3.54 -16.91
C CYS A 84 18.39 3.19 -17.46
N CYS A 85 17.75 2.14 -16.93
CA CYS A 85 16.47 1.63 -17.48
C CYS A 85 15.33 1.58 -16.47
N GLY A 86 15.57 2.00 -15.22
CA GLY A 86 14.61 1.96 -14.12
C GLY A 86 14.26 0.55 -13.61
N GLY A 87 14.72 -0.51 -14.26
CA GLY A 87 14.45 -1.90 -13.88
C GLY A 87 15.28 -2.37 -12.68
N TRP A 88 14.84 -3.45 -12.05
CA TRP A 88 15.52 -4.05 -10.89
C TRP A 88 16.73 -4.91 -11.29
N TYR A 89 17.71 -4.96 -10.40
CA TYR A 89 18.78 -5.94 -10.45
C TYR A 89 18.26 -7.30 -9.99
N GLY A 90 18.94 -8.36 -10.42
CA GLY A 90 18.70 -9.70 -9.93
C GLY A 90 20.01 -10.46 -9.78
N ALA A 91 19.99 -11.46 -8.90
CA ALA A 91 21.10 -12.38 -8.70
C ALA A 91 21.40 -13.16 -10.00
N LYS A 92 22.68 -13.36 -10.28
CA LYS A 92 23.21 -14.19 -11.36
C LYS A 92 24.40 -14.97 -10.79
N VAL A 93 24.43 -16.27 -11.04
CA VAL A 93 25.54 -17.13 -10.63
C VAL A 93 26.58 -17.12 -11.75
N TRP A 94 27.82 -16.80 -11.41
CA TRP A 94 28.99 -16.93 -12.30
C TRP A 94 29.84 -18.10 -11.84
N HIS A 95 30.53 -18.75 -12.78
CA HIS A 95 31.34 -19.95 -12.54
C HIS A 95 30.55 -21.05 -11.80
N SER A 96 29.32 -21.32 -12.24
CA SER A 96 28.36 -22.17 -11.51
C SER A 96 28.85 -23.59 -11.22
N THR A 97 29.76 -24.11 -12.05
CA THR A 97 30.28 -25.49 -11.99
C THR A 97 31.71 -25.58 -11.45
N ASP A 98 32.32 -24.47 -11.03
CA ASP A 98 33.72 -24.43 -10.60
C ASP A 98 33.87 -23.83 -9.18
N LYS A 99 35.02 -24.02 -8.54
CA LYS A 99 35.38 -23.54 -7.20
C LYS A 99 35.32 -22.01 -7.04
N TYR A 100 35.30 -21.28 -8.14
CA TYR A 100 35.14 -19.82 -8.18
C TYR A 100 33.68 -19.35 -8.27
N ARG A 101 32.72 -20.25 -7.99
CA ARG A 101 31.30 -19.94 -7.97
C ARG A 101 31.03 -18.69 -7.13
N ARG A 102 30.43 -17.68 -7.74
CA ARG A 102 30.07 -16.42 -7.07
C ARG A 102 28.71 -15.91 -7.52
N VAL A 103 28.01 -15.24 -6.62
CA VAL A 103 26.75 -14.56 -6.91
C VAL A 103 27.04 -13.09 -7.17
N ILE A 104 26.58 -12.59 -8.31
CA ILE A 104 26.63 -11.18 -8.64
C ILE A 104 25.22 -10.64 -8.87
N TYR A 105 25.03 -9.36 -8.59
CA TYR A 105 23.81 -8.62 -8.86
C TYR A 105 23.99 -7.77 -10.10
N ARG A 106 23.09 -7.94 -11.07
CA ARG A 106 23.13 -7.23 -12.35
C ARG A 106 21.72 -6.83 -12.76
N CYS A 107 21.60 -5.69 -13.46
CA CYS A 107 20.36 -5.29 -14.10
C CYS A 107 19.72 -6.44 -14.90
N ASN A 108 18.48 -6.80 -14.57
CA ASN A 108 17.76 -7.89 -15.25
C ASN A 108 17.48 -7.56 -16.73
N LYS A 109 17.26 -6.28 -17.05
CA LYS A 109 17.03 -5.78 -18.41
C LYS A 109 18.33 -5.48 -19.17
N LYS A 110 19.50 -5.93 -18.69
CA LYS A 110 20.79 -5.58 -19.31
C LYS A 110 20.86 -5.89 -20.80
N TYR A 111 20.25 -6.99 -21.24
CA TYR A 111 20.23 -7.41 -22.65
C TYR A 111 18.83 -7.39 -23.26
N ALA A 112 17.89 -6.62 -22.68
CA ALA A 112 16.50 -6.58 -23.17
C ALA A 112 16.40 -5.95 -24.58
N HIS A 113 17.25 -4.98 -24.89
CA HIS A 113 17.32 -4.36 -26.21
C HIS A 113 18.55 -4.87 -26.97
N LYS A 114 18.32 -5.53 -28.11
CA LYS A 114 19.41 -6.03 -28.99
C LYS A 114 20.32 -4.86 -29.40
N GLY A 115 21.63 -5.03 -29.23
CA GLY A 115 22.65 -4.06 -29.63
C GLY A 115 22.86 -2.85 -28.71
N LYS A 116 22.03 -2.65 -27.68
CA LYS A 116 22.19 -1.54 -26.71
C LYS A 116 22.07 -2.06 -25.28
N PRO A 117 23.10 -2.78 -24.78
CA PRO A 117 23.05 -3.30 -23.43
C PRO A 117 23.10 -2.18 -22.40
N CYS A 118 22.45 -2.40 -21.25
CA CYS A 118 22.57 -1.49 -20.12
C CYS A 118 24.03 -1.40 -19.65
N SER A 119 24.54 -0.17 -19.55
CA SER A 119 25.93 0.09 -19.18
C SER A 119 26.20 0.04 -17.67
N THR A 120 25.18 -0.10 -16.82
CA THR A 120 25.41 -0.17 -15.38
C THR A 120 26.27 -1.38 -14.99
N ARG A 121 27.16 -1.17 -14.01
CA ARG A 121 28.05 -2.20 -13.47
C ARG A 121 27.28 -3.28 -12.70
N HIS A 122 27.94 -4.42 -12.50
CA HIS A 122 27.47 -5.44 -11.56
C HIS A 122 28.01 -5.15 -10.16
N LEU A 123 27.34 -5.70 -9.15
CA LEU A 123 27.72 -5.60 -7.75
C LEU A 123 27.88 -7.00 -7.16
N THR A 124 28.82 -7.20 -6.24
CA THR A 124 28.84 -8.37 -5.35
C THR A 124 28.02 -8.11 -4.09
N GLU A 125 27.72 -9.18 -3.35
CA GLU A 125 27.02 -9.06 -2.07
C GLU A 125 27.80 -8.20 -1.07
N GLU A 126 29.11 -8.40 -0.98
CA GLU A 126 30.00 -7.66 -0.08
C GLU A 126 30.08 -6.19 -0.46
N GLU A 127 30.04 -5.85 -1.76
CA GLU A 127 29.94 -4.46 -2.19
C GLU A 127 28.61 -3.83 -1.73
N ILE A 128 27.48 -4.52 -1.92
CA ILE A 128 26.16 -4.02 -1.52
C ILE A 128 26.10 -3.76 -0.02
N LYS A 129 26.57 -4.72 0.79
CA LYS A 129 26.62 -4.60 2.25
C LYS A 129 27.48 -3.40 2.67
N ARG A 130 28.68 -3.24 2.10
CA ARG A 130 29.58 -2.11 2.39
C ARG A 130 28.99 -0.76 1.98
N ILE A 131 28.34 -0.69 0.82
CA ILE A 131 27.64 0.52 0.35
C ILE A 131 26.59 0.95 1.37
N PHE A 132 25.79 0.00 1.86
CA PHE A 132 24.74 0.29 2.83
C PHE A 132 25.32 0.75 4.17
N VAL A 133 26.28 0.03 4.74
CA VAL A 133 26.91 0.40 6.01
C VAL A 133 27.55 1.79 5.92
N LYS A 134 28.25 2.09 4.82
CA LYS A 134 28.84 3.42 4.60
C LYS A 134 27.78 4.52 4.53
N ALA A 135 26.70 4.30 3.79
CA ALA A 135 25.60 5.26 3.71
C ALA A 135 24.89 5.45 5.07
N LEU A 136 24.74 4.37 5.83
CA LEU A 136 24.12 4.39 7.16
C LEU A 136 24.98 5.19 8.15
N ASN A 137 26.29 4.99 8.17
CA ASN A 137 27.18 5.76 9.04
C ASN A 137 27.18 7.25 8.68
N SER A 138 27.16 7.60 7.39
CA SER A 138 26.96 9.00 6.97
C SER A 138 25.61 9.56 7.40
N LEU A 139 24.55 8.75 7.47
CA LEU A 139 23.26 9.17 8.02
C LEU A 139 23.33 9.42 9.54
N VAL A 140 24.07 8.58 10.26
CA VAL A 140 24.29 8.69 11.72
C VAL A 140 25.06 9.96 12.08
N GLU A 141 26.02 10.38 11.27
CA GLU A 141 26.78 11.63 11.47
C GLU A 141 25.86 12.87 11.51
N VAL A 142 24.80 12.87 10.70
CA VAL A 142 23.82 13.97 10.62
C VAL A 142 22.47 13.63 11.26
N LYS A 143 22.44 12.63 12.16
CA LYS A 143 21.19 12.05 12.68
C LYS A 143 20.23 13.07 13.28
N GLU A 144 20.74 14.04 14.04
CA GLU A 144 19.90 15.04 14.72
C GLU A 144 19.17 15.94 13.71
N HIS A 145 19.87 16.34 12.64
CA HIS A 145 19.28 17.10 11.55
C HIS A 145 18.24 16.28 10.80
N VAL A 146 18.57 15.02 10.47
CA VAL A 146 17.65 14.10 9.79
C VAL A 146 16.38 13.86 10.60
N ILE A 147 16.50 13.65 11.92
CA ILE A 147 15.35 13.48 12.81
C ILE A 147 14.50 14.76 12.83
N ALA A 148 15.12 15.94 12.87
CA ALA A 148 14.39 17.20 12.83
C ALA A 148 13.63 17.40 11.50
N GLU A 149 14.26 17.11 10.36
CA GLU A 149 13.62 17.16 9.04
C GLU A 149 12.47 16.18 8.92
N LEU A 150 12.66 14.93 9.37
CA LEU A 150 11.61 13.91 9.35
C LEU A 150 10.42 14.29 10.24
N ARG A 151 10.66 14.88 11.42
CA ARG A 151 9.58 15.39 12.29
C ARG A 151 8.82 16.52 11.62
N SER A 152 9.52 17.49 11.02
CA SER A 152 8.87 18.56 10.24
C SER A 152 8.02 17.99 9.11
N LEU A 153 8.53 16.98 8.40
CA LEU A 153 7.79 16.33 7.32
C LEU A 153 6.52 15.62 7.83
N VAL A 154 6.58 14.95 8.97
CA VAL A 154 5.40 14.36 9.63
C VAL A 154 4.38 15.44 9.95
N ASP A 155 4.82 16.55 10.53
CA ASP A 155 3.94 17.64 10.93
C ASP A 155 3.29 18.33 9.73
N ASP A 156 3.97 18.44 8.59
CA ASP A 156 3.43 19.11 7.40
C ASP A 156 2.55 18.19 6.54
N VAL A 157 2.99 16.96 6.28
CA VAL A 157 2.37 16.08 5.28
C VAL A 157 1.35 15.12 5.89
N CYS A 158 1.53 14.72 7.16
CA CYS A 158 0.72 13.70 7.80
C CYS A 158 -0.39 14.27 8.70
N GLN A 159 -0.83 15.51 8.46
CA GLN A 159 -1.95 16.10 9.20
C GLN A 159 -3.28 15.47 8.77
N THR A 160 -4.03 14.94 9.73
CA THR A 160 -5.35 14.33 9.49
C THR A 160 -6.51 15.11 10.12
N GLY A 161 -6.23 16.07 11.01
CA GLY A 161 -7.27 16.75 11.81
C GLY A 161 -8.40 17.39 11.00
N LYS A 162 -8.07 18.06 9.89
CA LYS A 162 -9.09 18.65 8.99
C LYS A 162 -9.96 17.57 8.32
N LEU A 163 -9.34 16.49 7.84
CA LEU A 163 -10.02 15.37 7.19
C LEU A 163 -10.93 14.63 8.18
N ILE A 164 -10.46 14.37 9.39
CA ILE A 164 -11.25 13.75 10.47
C ILE A 164 -12.44 14.63 10.83
N GLY A 165 -12.23 15.94 10.95
CA GLY A 165 -13.31 16.89 11.23
C GLY A 165 -14.37 16.91 10.12
N GLU A 166 -13.96 16.82 8.85
CA GLU A 166 -14.87 16.72 7.71
C GLU A 166 -15.60 15.38 7.66
N ARG A 167 -14.88 14.27 7.84
CA ARG A 167 -15.42 12.91 7.96
C ARG A 167 -16.56 12.87 8.97
N LYS A 168 -16.32 13.39 10.18
CA LYS A 168 -17.33 13.44 11.25
C LYS A 168 -18.57 14.27 10.87
N ARG A 169 -18.40 15.37 10.14
CA ARG A 169 -19.54 16.17 9.64
C ARG A 169 -20.36 15.37 8.62
N ILE A 170 -19.71 14.70 7.68
CA ILE A 170 -20.38 13.88 6.66
C ILE A 170 -21.12 12.70 7.31
N GLU A 171 -20.54 12.06 8.33
CA GLU A 171 -21.21 11.01 9.10
C GLU A 171 -22.49 11.52 9.79
N GLN A 172 -22.43 12.70 10.41
CA GLN A 172 -23.63 13.32 11.01
C GLN A 172 -24.70 13.61 9.95
N GLU A 173 -24.32 14.15 8.79
CA GLU A 173 -25.24 14.40 7.69
C GLU A 173 -25.86 13.13 7.13
N LEU A 174 -25.10 12.03 7.05
CA LEU A 174 -25.61 10.71 6.67
C LEU A 174 -26.64 10.20 7.67
N GLY A 175 -26.39 10.37 8.98
CA GLY A 175 -27.36 10.04 10.03
C GLY A 175 -28.70 10.78 9.86
N VAL A 176 -28.64 12.10 9.61
CA VAL A 176 -29.85 12.91 9.37
C VAL A 176 -30.60 12.45 8.11
N LEU A 177 -29.88 12.08 7.04
CA LEU A 177 -30.52 11.56 5.82
C LEU A 177 -31.18 10.20 6.05
N ALA A 178 -30.56 9.33 6.85
CA ALA A 178 -31.13 8.03 7.21
C ALA A 178 -32.43 8.20 8.02
N GLU A 179 -32.45 9.08 9.03
CA GLU A 179 -33.65 9.40 9.80
C GLU A 179 -34.77 9.98 8.92
N ARG A 180 -34.41 10.86 7.98
CA ARG A 180 -35.36 11.44 7.03
C ARG A 180 -35.95 10.37 6.10
N LEU A 181 -35.14 9.44 5.62
CA LEU A 181 -35.58 8.32 4.79
C LEU A 181 -36.53 7.39 5.58
N GLU A 182 -36.19 7.07 6.83
CA GLU A 182 -37.03 6.24 7.69
C GLU A 182 -38.40 6.90 7.95
N THR A 183 -38.40 8.21 8.21
CA THR A 183 -39.63 9.00 8.41
C THR A 183 -40.51 8.95 7.16
N LEU A 184 -39.93 9.17 5.98
CA LEU A 184 -40.65 9.12 4.70
C LEU A 184 -41.29 7.74 4.45
N ILE A 185 -40.56 6.66 4.70
CA ILE A 185 -41.06 5.28 4.57
C ILE A 185 -42.20 5.02 5.57
N ARG A 186 -42.04 5.46 6.82
CA ARG A 186 -43.04 5.28 7.89
C ARG A 186 -44.33 6.03 7.60
N GLU A 187 -44.25 7.23 7.03
CA GLU A 187 -45.42 8.02 6.64
C GLU A 187 -46.19 7.37 5.48
N ASN A 188 -45.50 6.94 4.42
CA ASN A 188 -46.13 6.26 3.29
C ASN A 188 -46.83 4.95 3.71
N ALA A 189 -46.31 4.26 4.73
CA ALA A 189 -46.95 3.05 5.29
C ALA A 189 -48.24 3.34 6.08
N ARG A 190 -48.42 4.57 6.59
CA ARG A 190 -49.56 4.96 7.46
C ARG A 190 -50.62 5.76 6.72
N VAL A 191 -50.22 6.53 5.73
CA VAL A 191 -51.08 7.50 5.03
C VAL A 191 -51.01 7.23 3.54
N ALA A 192 -52.16 7.17 2.87
CA ALA A 192 -52.21 7.08 1.41
C ALA A 192 -51.61 8.35 0.80
N GLN A 193 -50.48 8.20 0.11
CA GLN A 193 -49.74 9.28 -0.55
C GLN A 193 -49.68 9.08 -2.07
N ASP A 194 -49.42 10.16 -2.80
CA ASP A 194 -49.07 10.09 -4.22
C ASP A 194 -47.75 9.32 -4.38
N GLN A 195 -47.83 8.16 -5.04
CA GLN A 195 -46.69 7.26 -5.18
C GLN A 195 -45.58 7.84 -6.07
N ASN A 196 -45.90 8.68 -7.06
CA ASN A 196 -44.88 9.31 -7.89
C ASN A 196 -44.11 10.38 -7.09
N ALA A 197 -44.81 11.16 -6.26
CA ALA A 197 -44.19 12.15 -5.40
C ALA A 197 -43.29 11.52 -4.33
N TYR A 198 -43.78 10.45 -3.68
CA TYR A 198 -43.02 9.67 -2.69
C TYR A 198 -41.74 9.09 -3.31
N LEU A 199 -41.85 8.36 -4.43
CA LEU A 199 -40.70 7.73 -5.10
C LEU A 199 -39.67 8.77 -5.53
N LYS A 200 -40.10 9.96 -5.97
CA LYS A 200 -39.19 11.04 -6.33
C LYS A 200 -38.39 11.51 -5.11
N GLN A 201 -39.04 11.78 -3.98
CA GLN A 201 -38.36 12.20 -2.75
C GLN A 201 -37.44 11.11 -2.19
N GLU A 202 -37.88 9.85 -2.22
CA GLU A 202 -37.07 8.71 -1.80
C GLU A 202 -35.78 8.61 -2.63
N ASN A 203 -35.92 8.68 -3.95
CA ASN A 203 -34.78 8.62 -4.88
C ASN A 203 -33.82 9.80 -4.68
N GLU A 204 -34.32 11.01 -4.43
CA GLU A 204 -33.48 12.18 -4.13
C GLU A 204 -32.67 11.99 -2.85
N ILE A 205 -33.30 11.50 -1.76
CA ILE A 205 -32.62 11.24 -0.49
C ILE A 205 -31.58 10.11 -0.66
N ARG A 206 -31.95 9.01 -1.31
CA ARG A 206 -31.03 7.88 -1.58
C ARG A 206 -29.85 8.32 -2.44
N ALA A 207 -30.07 9.10 -3.49
CA ALA A 207 -29.00 9.60 -4.35
C ALA A 207 -28.01 10.48 -3.56
N LEU A 208 -28.51 11.35 -2.69
CA LEU A 208 -27.67 12.18 -1.83
C LEU A 208 -26.90 11.34 -0.79
N TYR A 209 -27.54 10.33 -0.22
CA TYR A 209 -26.92 9.39 0.71
C TYR A 209 -25.73 8.67 0.06
N VAL A 210 -25.94 8.05 -1.11
CA VAL A 210 -24.88 7.36 -1.87
C VAL A 210 -23.74 8.33 -2.22
N LYS A 211 -24.05 9.56 -2.63
CA LYS A 211 -23.04 10.59 -2.93
C LYS A 211 -22.18 10.92 -1.70
N LYS A 212 -22.79 11.07 -0.52
CA LYS A 212 -22.07 11.36 0.73
C LYS A 212 -21.29 10.15 1.22
N GLN A 213 -21.81 8.93 1.09
CA GLN A 213 -21.08 7.70 1.41
C GLN A 213 -19.82 7.56 0.53
N GLY A 214 -19.92 7.86 -0.76
CA GLY A 214 -18.76 7.89 -1.65
C GLY A 214 -17.75 8.99 -1.28
N HIS A 215 -18.19 10.12 -0.73
CA HIS A 215 -17.29 11.13 -0.20
C HIS A 215 -16.58 10.67 1.08
N LEU A 216 -17.33 10.02 1.99
CA LEU A 216 -16.78 9.46 3.22
C LEU A 216 -15.66 8.45 2.93
N ALA A 217 -15.91 7.51 2.01
CA ALA A 217 -14.91 6.53 1.59
C ALA A 217 -13.62 7.18 1.04
N ARG A 218 -13.73 8.29 0.31
CA ARG A 218 -12.56 9.05 -0.18
C ARG A 218 -11.80 9.77 0.93
N LEU A 219 -12.50 10.22 1.98
CA LEU A 219 -11.86 10.82 3.14
C LEU A 219 -11.13 9.75 3.95
N ASP A 220 -11.74 8.58 4.13
CA ASP A 220 -11.13 7.44 4.82
C ASP A 220 -9.84 6.97 4.12
N GLU A 221 -9.87 6.86 2.79
CA GLU A 221 -8.67 6.51 2.01
C GLU A 221 -7.54 7.54 2.20
N GLN A 222 -7.85 8.84 2.19
CA GLN A 222 -6.86 9.90 2.40
C GLN A 222 -6.31 9.91 3.83
N ILE A 223 -7.16 9.66 4.83
CA ILE A 223 -6.74 9.55 6.24
C ILE A 223 -5.80 8.36 6.39
N ALA A 224 -6.21 7.18 5.92
CA ALA A 224 -5.40 5.96 5.99
C ALA A 224 -4.05 6.12 5.27
N GLU A 225 -4.02 6.79 4.10
CA GLU A 225 -2.77 7.06 3.40
C GLU A 225 -1.83 7.96 4.22
N ARG A 226 -2.35 9.03 4.83
CA ARG A 226 -1.55 9.95 5.66
C ARG A 226 -1.07 9.30 6.95
N GLU A 227 -1.89 8.47 7.59
CA GLU A 227 -1.53 7.71 8.78
C GLU A 227 -0.48 6.63 8.48
N SER A 228 -0.62 5.91 7.35
CA SER A 228 0.39 4.95 6.90
C SER A 228 1.76 5.61 6.68
N LYS A 229 1.77 6.81 6.05
CA LYS A 229 2.97 7.62 5.90
C LYS A 229 3.55 8.05 7.26
N ARG A 230 2.69 8.53 8.18
CA ARG A 230 3.10 8.90 9.55
C ARG A 230 3.79 7.74 10.25
N ASN A 231 3.14 6.57 10.30
CA ASN A 231 3.67 5.37 10.96
C ASN A 231 5.01 4.95 10.36
N THR A 232 5.16 5.04 9.04
CA THR A 232 6.42 4.75 8.36
C THR A 232 7.53 5.71 8.81
N LEU A 233 7.26 7.02 8.79
CA LEU A 233 8.22 8.06 9.19
C LEU A 233 8.59 7.96 10.67
N GLU A 234 7.62 7.74 11.56
CA GLU A 234 7.90 7.56 12.99
C GLU A 234 8.70 6.30 13.28
N THR A 235 8.42 5.19 12.59
CA THR A 235 9.25 3.97 12.69
C THR A 235 10.70 4.26 12.30
N ILE A 236 10.92 5.02 11.22
CA ILE A 236 12.27 5.41 10.78
C ILE A 236 12.95 6.28 11.84
N ILE A 237 12.26 7.29 12.36
CA ILE A 237 12.78 8.15 13.44
C ILE A 237 13.18 7.29 14.64
N GLN A 238 12.32 6.36 15.07
CA GLN A 238 12.60 5.47 16.20
C GLN A 238 13.84 4.60 15.96
N VAL A 239 13.98 4.03 14.76
CA VAL A 239 15.16 3.22 14.41
C VAL A 239 16.42 4.08 14.40
N ILE A 240 16.41 5.27 13.77
CA ILE A 240 17.57 6.17 13.73
C ILE A 240 17.97 6.61 15.15
N CYS A 241 17.00 6.96 16.00
CA CYS A 241 17.25 7.30 17.41
C CYS A 241 17.92 6.16 18.19
N GLY A 242 17.61 4.92 17.85
CA GLY A 242 18.20 3.73 18.48
C GLY A 242 19.64 3.44 18.06
N ILE A 243 20.14 4.08 17.00
CA ILE A 243 21.51 3.90 16.53
C ILE A 243 22.44 4.79 17.36
N ASN A 244 23.09 4.17 18.34
CA ASN A 244 23.96 4.85 19.29
C ASN A 244 25.41 5.00 18.80
N GLU A 245 25.87 4.10 17.92
CA GLU A 245 27.25 4.02 17.45
C GLU A 245 27.32 3.73 15.95
N GLU A 246 28.48 4.02 15.34
CA GLU A 246 28.75 3.63 13.96
C GLU A 246 28.66 2.11 13.78
N GLN A 247 28.06 1.69 12.68
CA GLN A 247 27.90 0.29 12.37
C GLN A 247 29.17 -0.22 11.69
N ALA A 248 29.83 -1.20 12.31
CA ALA A 248 31.01 -1.86 11.75
C ALA A 248 30.63 -2.99 10.77
N GLU A 249 29.48 -3.63 11.01
CA GLU A 249 29.00 -4.77 10.23
C GLU A 249 27.61 -4.49 9.63
N PHE A 250 27.25 -5.32 8.67
CA PHE A 250 25.94 -5.25 8.02
C PHE A 250 24.87 -5.89 8.90
N ASP A 251 23.83 -5.12 9.20
CA ASP A 251 22.66 -5.55 9.96
C ASP A 251 21.44 -5.71 9.02
N GLU A 252 20.84 -6.90 9.01
CA GLU A 252 19.69 -7.24 8.16
C GLU A 252 18.39 -6.53 8.57
N ASP A 253 18.23 -6.25 9.86
CA ASP A 253 17.05 -5.56 10.40
C ASP A 253 17.13 -4.07 10.06
N LEU A 254 18.30 -3.45 10.18
CA LEU A 254 18.54 -2.07 9.73
C LEU A 254 18.38 -1.94 8.21
N TRP A 255 18.87 -2.92 7.45
CA TRP A 255 18.64 -2.97 6.00
C TRP A 255 17.15 -3.03 5.66
N SER A 256 16.41 -3.93 6.30
CA SER A 256 14.98 -4.12 6.02
C SER A 256 14.14 -2.94 6.53
N GLY A 257 14.54 -2.36 7.66
CA GLY A 257 13.89 -1.26 8.36
C GLY A 257 14.08 0.08 7.67
N LEU A 258 15.31 0.43 7.30
CA LEU A 258 15.67 1.78 6.83
C LEU A 258 15.82 1.89 5.32
N LEU A 259 16.34 0.88 4.64
CA LEU A 259 16.58 1.00 3.20
C LEU A 259 15.26 0.92 2.43
N ASP A 260 15.03 1.87 1.53
CA ASP A 260 14.03 1.71 0.48
C ASP A 260 14.66 0.95 -0.70
N TYR A 261 15.61 1.59 -1.40
CA TYR A 261 16.37 0.98 -2.49
C TYR A 261 17.73 1.69 -2.74
N ILE A 262 18.60 1.03 -3.48
CA ILE A 262 19.89 1.54 -3.97
C ILE A 262 19.79 1.76 -5.48
N VAL A 263 20.20 2.93 -5.97
CA VAL A 263 20.26 3.24 -7.40
C VAL A 263 21.71 3.17 -7.89
N VAL A 264 21.95 2.32 -8.90
CA VAL A 264 23.23 2.28 -9.62
C VAL A 264 23.11 3.13 -10.88
N LYS A 265 23.76 4.30 -10.89
CA LYS A 265 23.73 5.26 -12.01
C LYS A 265 24.61 4.78 -13.18
N LYS A 266 24.48 5.46 -14.32
CA LYS A 266 25.14 5.09 -15.58
C LYS A 266 26.67 5.25 -15.52
N ASP A 267 27.11 6.29 -14.84
CA ASP A 267 28.50 6.68 -14.59
C ASP A 267 29.20 5.84 -13.49
N GLY A 268 28.45 4.96 -12.83
CA GLY A 268 28.95 4.12 -11.73
C GLY A 268 28.70 4.70 -10.35
N GLN A 269 28.16 5.91 -10.24
CA GLN A 269 27.75 6.49 -8.96
C GLN A 269 26.63 5.64 -8.34
N ILE A 270 26.67 5.49 -7.01
CA ILE A 270 25.66 4.76 -6.27
C ILE A 270 24.97 5.72 -5.30
N VAL A 271 23.64 5.73 -5.35
CA VAL A 271 22.80 6.52 -4.45
C VAL A 271 21.99 5.55 -3.61
N VAL A 272 22.10 5.66 -2.30
CA VAL A 272 21.29 4.90 -1.34
C VAL A 272 20.10 5.77 -0.99
N VAL A 273 18.89 5.24 -1.18
CA VAL A 273 17.64 5.91 -0.84
C VAL A 273 17.06 5.20 0.38
N PHE A 274 17.05 5.90 1.51
CA PHE A 274 16.38 5.45 2.71
C PHE A 274 14.87 5.71 2.60
N LYS A 275 14.08 4.93 3.33
CA LYS A 275 12.66 5.21 3.49
C LYS A 275 12.49 6.61 4.08
N GLY A 276 11.43 7.31 3.67
CA GLY A 276 11.28 8.74 3.97
C GLY A 276 11.92 9.67 2.92
N GLY A 277 12.60 9.13 1.90
CA GLY A 277 13.11 9.90 0.77
C GLY A 277 14.48 10.54 1.00
N ILE A 278 15.18 10.14 2.06
CA ILE A 278 16.53 10.63 2.35
C ILE A 278 17.53 9.94 1.42
N GLU A 279 18.30 10.74 0.69
CA GLU A 279 19.31 10.24 -0.25
C GLU A 279 20.71 10.40 0.33
N SER A 280 21.52 9.34 0.24
CA SER A 280 22.95 9.37 0.55
C SER A 280 23.75 8.95 -0.67
N GLY A 281 24.59 9.86 -1.18
CA GLY A 281 25.50 9.57 -2.27
C GLY A 281 26.74 8.85 -1.77
N VAL A 282 26.92 7.59 -2.17
CA VAL A 282 28.14 6.86 -1.85
C VAL A 282 29.11 6.99 -3.03
N GLY A 283 30.13 7.82 -2.86
CA GLY A 283 31.29 7.85 -3.76
C GLY A 283 31.93 6.46 -3.84
N GLY A 284 32.06 5.97 -5.07
CA GLY A 284 32.55 4.63 -5.42
C GLY A 284 34.02 4.40 -5.09
#